data_AF-A0A1H7U6Q3-F1
#
_entry.id   AF-A0A1H7U6Q3-F1
#
_cell.length_a   1.000
_cell.length_b   1.000
_cell.length_c   1.000
_cell.angle_alpha   90.00
_cell.angle_beta   90.00
_cell.angle_gamma   90.00
#
_symmetry.space_group_name_H-M   'P 1'
#
loop_
_entity.id
_entity.type
_entity.pdbx_description
1 polymer ?
#
loop_
_entity_poly.entity_id
_entity_poly.type
_entity_poly.pdbx_seq_one_letter_code
_entity_poly.pdbx_strand_id
1 'polypeptide(L)'
;MSGYYVRAQSLRDQAVAYDKHAVDVTDVRNTLRAAFDRDRSSLGNDEYGAELAKKLPGIESGIFDGFKAFIDELEGIATGLRANAGNYERADSPGSRDA
;
A
#
# COMPACT_ATOMS: atom_id res chain seq x y z
N MET A 1 25.64 8.61 -27.83
CA MET A 1 25.20 7.56 -26.90
C MET A 1 24.05 8.13 -26.08
N SER A 2 22.81 7.73 -26.36
CA SER A 2 21.67 8.11 -25.51
C SER A 2 21.60 7.09 -24.38
N GLY A 3 22.21 7.43 -23.24
CA GLY A 3 22.07 6.64 -22.02
C GLY A 3 20.63 6.69 -21.54
N TYR A 4 20.12 5.58 -21.02
CA TYR A 4 18.85 5.54 -20.31
C TYR A 4 18.95 6.40 -19.04
N TYR A 5 18.70 7.71 -19.16
CA TYR A 5 18.60 8.60 -18.00
C TYR A 5 17.23 8.43 -17.37
N VAL A 6 17.10 7.43 -16.50
CA VAL A 6 16.02 7.47 -15.50
C VAL A 6 16.35 8.66 -14.59
N ARG A 7 15.63 9.77 -14.76
CA ARG A 7 15.84 10.94 -13.92
C ARG A 7 15.44 10.57 -12.50
N ALA A 8 16.35 10.75 -11.53
CA ALA A 8 16.06 10.53 -10.11
C ALA A 8 14.77 11.25 -9.66
N GLN A 9 14.46 12.40 -10.28
CA GLN A 9 13.20 13.11 -10.07
C GLN A 9 11.96 12.27 -10.43
N SER A 10 11.94 11.58 -11.58
CA SER A 10 10.80 10.74 -11.97
C SER A 10 10.58 9.56 -11.01
N LEU A 11 11.65 9.02 -10.43
CA LEU A 11 11.55 7.99 -9.39
C LEU A 11 10.93 8.54 -8.10
N ARG A 12 11.26 9.78 -7.72
CA ARG A 12 10.64 10.45 -6.57
C ARG A 12 9.17 10.76 -6.80
N ASP A 13 8.84 11.32 -7.96
CA ASP A 13 7.46 11.65 -8.31
C ASP A 13 6.59 10.39 -8.27
N GLN A 14 7.13 9.27 -8.77
CA GLN A 14 6.45 7.99 -8.70
C GLN A 14 6.34 7.46 -7.26
N ALA A 15 7.37 7.61 -6.43
CA ALA A 15 7.29 7.22 -5.01
C ALA A 15 6.17 7.97 -4.28
N VAL A 16 6.01 9.27 -4.52
CA VAL A 16 4.92 10.10 -3.97
C VAL A 16 3.55 9.59 -4.43
N ALA A 17 3.42 9.20 -5.70
CA ALA A 17 2.18 8.62 -6.20
C ALA A 17 1.82 7.31 -5.47
N TYR A 18 2.79 6.43 -5.24
CA TYR A 18 2.57 5.20 -4.48
C TYR A 18 2.24 5.45 -3.00
N ASP A 19 2.85 6.45 -2.35
CA ASP A 19 2.45 6.85 -0.99
C ASP A 19 0.98 7.30 -0.95
N LYS A 20 0.58 8.11 -1.94
CA LYS A 20 -0.81 8.57 -2.03
C LYS A 20 -1.77 7.39 -2.20
N HIS A 21 -1.43 6.42 -3.04
CA HIS A 21 -2.23 5.21 -3.18
C HIS A 21 -2.30 4.40 -1.88
N ALA A 22 -1.21 4.29 -1.11
CA ALA A 22 -1.23 3.63 0.19
C ALA A 22 -2.18 4.33 1.18
N VAL A 23 -2.20 5.66 1.19
CA VAL A 23 -3.14 6.47 1.99
C VAL A 23 -4.57 6.21 1.54
N ASP A 24 -4.87 6.35 0.24
CA ASP A 24 -6.22 6.16 -0.31
C ASP A 24 -6.77 4.75 0.03
N VAL A 25 -5.95 3.71 -0.13
CA VAL A 25 -6.33 2.32 0.21
C VAL A 25 -6.51 2.13 1.72
N THR A 26 -5.71 2.79 2.54
CA THR A 26 -5.85 2.77 4.00
C THR A 26 -7.18 3.38 4.43
N ASP A 27 -7.62 4.46 3.80
CA ASP A 27 -8.90 5.11 4.07
C ASP A 27 -10.08 4.22 3.67
N VAL A 28 -9.99 3.54 2.52
CA VAL A 28 -11.00 2.55 2.11
C VAL A 28 -11.07 1.40 3.12
N ARG A 29 -9.91 0.85 3.53
CA ARG A 29 -9.84 -0.21 4.54
C ARG A 29 -10.50 0.23 5.85
N ASN A 30 -10.21 1.44 6.33
CA ASN A 30 -10.77 1.96 7.57
C ASN A 30 -12.27 2.19 7.48
N THR A 31 -12.76 2.68 6.34
CA THR A 31 -14.20 2.85 6.07
C THR A 31 -14.90 1.50 6.10
N LEU A 32 -14.32 0.47 5.47
CA LEU A 32 -14.87 -0.88 5.48
C LEU A 32 -14.91 -1.47 6.90
N ARG A 33 -13.85 -1.29 7.69
CA ARG A 33 -13.81 -1.74 9.09
C ARG A 33 -14.89 -1.07 9.94
N ALA A 34 -15.08 0.24 9.79
CA ALA A 34 -16.17 0.95 10.45
C ALA A 34 -17.55 0.40 10.06
N ALA A 35 -17.75 0.01 8.80
CA ALA A 35 -18.98 -0.63 8.35
C ALA A 35 -19.18 -2.02 8.99
N PHE A 36 -18.14 -2.87 9.02
CA PHE A 36 -18.19 -4.15 9.72
C PHE A 36 -18.53 -3.98 11.20
N ASP A 37 -17.89 -3.03 11.89
CA ASP A 37 -18.12 -2.77 13.31
C ASP A 37 -19.55 -2.27 13.58
N ARG A 38 -20.09 -1.41 12.71
CA ARG A 38 -21.47 -0.90 12.79
C ARG A 38 -22.49 -2.01 12.57
N ASP A 39 -22.28 -2.84 11.55
CA ASP A 39 -23.30 -3.77 11.05
C ASP A 39 -23.20 -5.16 11.69
N ARG A 40 -22.18 -5.42 12.53
CA ARG A 40 -21.97 -6.71 13.22
C ARG A 40 -23.19 -7.18 14.04
N SER A 41 -23.98 -6.26 14.59
CA SER A 41 -25.19 -6.56 15.36
C SER A 41 -26.46 -6.71 14.52
N SER A 42 -26.39 -6.44 13.21
CA SER A 42 -27.55 -6.43 12.30
C SER A 42 -27.84 -7.78 11.65
N LEU A 43 -27.01 -8.80 11.87
CA LEU A 43 -27.05 -10.07 11.13
C LEU A 43 -28.28 -10.95 11.38
N GLY A 44 -29.23 -10.52 12.21
CA GLY A 44 -30.46 -11.27 12.48
C GLY A 44 -30.21 -12.50 13.37
N ASN A 45 -31.23 -12.89 14.13
CA ASN A 45 -31.18 -14.05 15.03
C ASN A 45 -31.74 -15.32 14.37
N ASP A 46 -31.95 -15.31 13.06
CA ASP A 46 -32.38 -16.50 12.33
C ASP A 46 -31.20 -17.46 12.12
N GLU A 47 -31.51 -18.69 11.68
CA GLU A 47 -30.52 -19.74 11.45
C GLU A 47 -29.44 -19.28 10.46
N TYR A 48 -29.83 -18.49 9.46
CA TYR A 48 -28.91 -17.94 8.46
C TYR A 48 -27.97 -16.88 9.06
N GLY A 49 -28.48 -15.95 9.85
CA GLY A 49 -27.74 -14.92 10.56
C GLY A 49 -26.76 -15.49 11.58
N ALA A 50 -27.17 -16.53 12.30
CA ALA A 50 -26.32 -17.26 13.24
C ALA A 50 -25.17 -18.00 12.52
N GLU A 51 -25.45 -18.64 11.38
CA GLU A 51 -24.41 -19.28 10.57
C GLU A 51 -23.45 -18.27 9.92
N LEU A 52 -23.98 -17.13 9.46
CA LEU A 52 -23.17 -16.05 8.90
C LEU A 52 -22.27 -15.43 9.97
N ALA A 53 -22.79 -15.22 11.19
CA ALA A 53 -22.01 -14.71 12.32
C ALA A 53 -20.82 -15.61 12.68
N LYS A 54 -20.92 -16.94 12.49
CA LYS A 54 -19.80 -17.87 12.70
C LYS A 54 -18.69 -17.70 11.66
N LYS A 55 -19.05 -17.42 10.41
CA LYS A 55 -18.09 -17.30 9.29
C LYS A 55 -17.53 -15.88 9.14
N LEU A 56 -18.27 -14.87 9.62
CA LEU A 56 -17.91 -13.47 9.48
C LEU A 56 -16.49 -13.14 9.94
N PRO A 57 -16.00 -13.61 11.10
CA PRO A 57 -14.64 -13.31 11.55
C PRO A 57 -13.56 -13.81 10.59
N GLY A 58 -13.76 -14.98 9.98
CA GLY A 58 -12.82 -15.54 9.00
C GLY A 58 -12.83 -14.77 7.68
N ILE A 59 -14.02 -14.38 7.22
CA ILE A 59 -14.19 -13.52 6.04
C ILE A 59 -13.53 -12.16 6.28
N GLU A 60 -13.79 -11.56 7.44
CA GLU A 60 -13.27 -10.28 7.88
C GLU A 60 -11.73 -10.30 7.95
N SER A 61 -11.14 -11.34 8.56
CA SER A 61 -9.68 -11.53 8.59
C SER A 61 -9.11 -11.58 7.18
N GLY A 62 -9.64 -12.44 6.30
CA GLY A 62 -9.12 -12.60 4.94
C GLY A 62 -9.17 -11.30 4.12
N ILE A 63 -10.25 -10.52 4.27
CA ILE A 63 -10.37 -9.21 3.63
C ILE A 63 -9.30 -8.25 4.15
N PHE A 64 -9.16 -8.11 5.47
CA PHE A 64 -8.22 -7.16 6.05
C PHE A 64 -6.75 -7.56 5.91
N ASP A 65 -6.47 -8.86 5.85
CA ASP A 65 -5.15 -9.39 5.53
C ASP A 65 -4.78 -9.05 4.07
N GLY A 66 -5.74 -9.16 3.14
CA GLY A 66 -5.56 -8.72 1.75
C GLY A 66 -5.28 -7.22 1.62
N PHE A 67 -6.05 -6.39 2.33
CA PHE A 67 -5.78 -4.94 2.38
C PHE A 67 -4.40 -4.65 2.95
N LYS A 68 -4.00 -5.34 4.02
CA LYS A 68 -2.68 -5.16 4.62
C LYS A 68 -1.57 -5.52 3.62
N ALA A 69 -1.66 -6.69 2.99
CA ALA A 69 -0.64 -7.13 2.04
C ALA A 69 -0.47 -6.14 0.87
N PHE A 70 -1.58 -5.60 0.36
CA PHE A 70 -1.54 -4.62 -0.72
C PHE A 70 -0.96 -3.27 -0.28
N ILE A 71 -1.32 -2.77 0.92
CA ILE A 71 -0.72 -1.55 1.48
C ILE A 71 0.79 -1.74 1.68
N ASP A 72 1.21 -2.86 2.27
CA ASP A 72 2.62 -3.19 2.50
C ASP A 72 3.41 -3.22 1.17
N GLU A 73 2.79 -3.72 0.08
CA GLU A 73 3.39 -3.72 -1.27
C GLU A 73 3.57 -2.29 -1.81
N LEU A 74 2.55 -1.43 -1.69
CA LEU A 74 2.63 -0.03 -2.15
C LEU A 74 3.73 0.74 -1.41
N GLU A 75 3.80 0.59 -0.08
CA GLU A 75 4.86 1.19 0.75
C GLU A 75 6.25 0.66 0.40
N GLY A 76 6.34 -0.65 0.12
CA GLY A 76 7.57 -1.29 -0.34
C GLY A 76 8.07 -0.72 -1.67
N ILE A 77 7.17 -0.54 -2.65
CA ILE A 77 7.49 0.07 -3.94
C ILE A 77 7.95 1.52 -3.75
N ALA A 78 7.21 2.33 -2.99
CA ALA A 78 7.59 3.72 -2.72
C ALA A 78 8.97 3.82 -2.07
N THR A 79 9.27 2.94 -1.11
CA THR A 79 10.57 2.86 -0.45
C THR A 79 11.68 2.48 -1.44
N GLY A 80 11.46 1.46 -2.28
CA GLY A 80 12.41 1.05 -3.31
C GLY A 80 12.70 2.14 -4.35
N LEU A 81 11.68 2.88 -4.76
CA LEU A 81 11.82 4.00 -5.69
C LEU A 81 12.67 5.14 -5.10
N ARG A 82 12.44 5.51 -3.83
CA ARG A 82 13.26 6.51 -3.14
C ARG A 82 14.71 6.06 -3.00
N ALA A 83 14.93 4.80 -2.62
CA ALA A 83 16.27 4.23 -2.51
C ALA A 83 17.01 4.28 -3.85
N ASN A 84 16.35 3.90 -4.94
CA ASN A 84 16.91 3.96 -6.29
C ASN A 84 17.19 5.41 -6.72
N ALA A 85 16.30 6.36 -6.45
CA ALA A 85 16.53 7.77 -6.73
C ALA A 85 17.82 8.27 -6.06
N GLY A 86 18.01 7.95 -4.77
CA GLY A 86 19.22 8.29 -4.03
C GLY A 86 20.48 7.59 -4.54
N ASN A 87 20.36 6.38 -5.11
CA ASN A 87 21.50 5.71 -5.77
C ASN A 87 21.93 6.43 -7.05
N TYR A 88 20.97 6.84 -7.89
CA TYR A 88 21.27 7.58 -9.12
C TYR A 88 21.91 8.94 -8.84
N GLU A 89 21.44 9.69 -7.83
CA GLU A 89 22.05 10.97 -7.48
C GLU A 89 23.47 10.85 -6.93
N ARG A 90 23.74 9.79 -6.16
CA ARG A 90 25.10 9.51 -5.69
C ARG A 90 26.02 9.12 -6.83
N ALA A 91 25.51 8.40 -7.83
CA ALA A 91 26.26 8.03 -9.03
C ALA A 91 26.51 9.24 -9.96
N ASP A 92 25.57 10.19 -10.02
CA ASP A 92 25.67 11.40 -10.84
C ASP A 92 26.42 12.55 -10.14
N SER A 93 26.67 12.46 -8.83
CA SER A 93 27.43 13.46 -8.07
C SER A 93 28.94 13.39 -8.42
N PRO A 94 29.57 14.48 -8.88
CA PRO A 94 30.96 14.49 -9.32
C PRO A 94 31.90 14.48 -8.11
N GLY A 95 32.21 13.28 -7.62
CA GLY A 95 33.24 13.02 -6.61
C GLY A 95 34.21 11.90 -6.99
N SER A 96 34.16 11.40 -8.23
CA SER A 96 34.92 10.24 -8.71
C SER A 96 35.62 10.49 -10.05
N ARG A 97 35.87 11.75 -10.39
CA ARG A 97 36.75 12.17 -11.48
C ARG A 97 37.73 13.23 -10.98
N ASP A 98 38.61 12.81 -10.08
CA ASP A 98 39.92 13.43 -9.84
C ASP A 98 40.78 12.34 -9.19
N ALA A 99 41.30 11.45 -10.05
CA ALA A 99 42.43 10.57 -9.84
C ALA A 99 43.32 10.67 -11.08
#